data_AF-A0A0B4CZW2-F1
#
_entry.id   AF-A0A0B4CZW2-F1
#
_cell.length_a   1.000
_cell.length_b   1.000
_cell.length_c   1.000
_cell.angle_alpha   90.00
_cell.angle_beta   90.00
_cell.angle_gamma   90.00
#
_symmetry.space_group_name_H-M   'P 1'
#
loop_
_entity.id
_entity.type
_entity.pdbx_description
1 polymer ?
#
loop_
_entity_poly.entity_id
_entity_poly.type
_entity_poly.pdbx_seq_one_letter_code
_entity_poly.pdbx_strand_id
1 'polypeptide(L)'
;MIRTIGMAAILATAAIASPSAAESWAVFSRSDATVYLVDLDALTPVDGVATTRMARVAARGEATNLSHETEEVMVRCSDGQSRSGATVTYGADGAETDRYSEDTPWESTSGGIYGAIKHYACEDMRPQTAAFPTIQAFIAGRRGQ
;
A
#
# COMPACT_ATOMS: atom_id res chain seq x y z
N MET A 1 30.91 -41.42 -43.74
CA MET A 1 29.81 -40.42 -43.72
C MET A 1 29.53 -40.10 -42.26
N ILE A 2 30.00 -38.95 -41.79
CA ILE A 2 29.83 -38.46 -40.41
C ILE A 2 28.62 -37.54 -40.42
N ARG A 3 27.60 -37.82 -39.60
CA ARG A 3 26.46 -36.91 -39.36
C ARG A 3 26.56 -36.35 -37.96
N THR A 4 27.06 -35.13 -37.88
CA THR A 4 27.04 -34.27 -36.69
C THR A 4 25.59 -33.81 -36.47
N ILE A 5 24.97 -34.20 -35.35
CA ILE A 5 23.71 -33.60 -34.89
C ILE A 5 24.06 -32.75 -33.68
N GLY A 6 23.91 -31.44 -33.85
CA GLY A 6 24.23 -30.43 -32.84
C GLY A 6 23.24 -30.42 -31.69
N MET A 7 23.77 -30.30 -30.47
CA MET A 7 23.04 -29.97 -29.26
C MET A 7 22.43 -28.57 -29.36
N ALA A 8 21.11 -28.45 -29.21
CA ALA A 8 20.45 -27.21 -28.86
C ALA A 8 20.10 -27.25 -27.37
N ALA A 9 20.92 -26.61 -26.54
CA ALA A 9 20.62 -26.40 -25.13
C ALA A 9 19.59 -25.27 -25.01
N ILE A 10 18.34 -25.61 -24.67
CA ILE A 10 17.32 -24.64 -24.30
C ILE A 10 17.59 -24.23 -22.85
N LEU A 11 18.21 -23.07 -22.66
CA LEU A 11 18.30 -22.44 -21.34
C LEU A 11 16.93 -21.84 -20.99
N ALA A 12 16.13 -22.59 -20.23
CA ALA A 12 14.94 -22.06 -19.59
C ALA A 12 15.37 -21.09 -18.48
N THR A 13 15.33 -19.79 -18.75
CA THR A 13 15.40 -18.77 -17.70
C THR A 13 14.12 -18.85 -16.89
N ALA A 14 14.17 -19.55 -15.75
CA ALA A 14 13.14 -19.46 -14.73
C ALA A 14 13.12 -18.01 -14.22
N ALA A 15 12.07 -17.27 -14.58
CA ALA A 15 11.78 -16.00 -13.97
C ALA A 15 11.59 -16.25 -12.46
N ILE A 16 12.51 -15.71 -11.66
CA ILE A 16 12.37 -15.69 -10.21
C ILE A 16 11.25 -14.68 -9.94
N ALA A 17 10.00 -15.13 -9.90
CA ALA A 17 8.91 -14.32 -9.41
C ALA A 17 9.23 -14.05 -7.94
N SER A 18 9.64 -12.82 -7.61
CA SER A 18 9.68 -12.36 -6.23
C SER A 18 8.31 -12.69 -5.63
N PRO A 19 8.24 -13.36 -4.46
CA PRO A 19 6.96 -13.48 -3.79
C PRO A 19 6.43 -12.05 -3.62
N SER A 20 5.26 -11.77 -4.17
CA SER A 20 4.51 -10.58 -3.77
C SER A 20 4.47 -10.64 -2.25
N ALA A 21 4.96 -9.61 -1.57
CA ALA A 21 4.68 -9.48 -0.15
C ALA A 21 3.16 -9.67 0.02
N ALA A 22 2.76 -10.48 0.99
CA ALA A 22 1.34 -10.58 1.31
C ALA A 22 0.90 -9.18 1.71
N GLU A 23 -0.09 -8.64 1.01
CA GLU A 23 -0.73 -7.39 1.36
C GLU A 23 -2.13 -7.70 1.87
N SER A 24 -2.56 -6.96 2.89
CA SER A 24 -3.91 -7.09 3.44
C SER A 24 -4.43 -5.72 3.82
N TRP A 25 -5.37 -5.21 3.03
CA TRP A 25 -5.86 -3.84 3.15
C TRP A 25 -7.16 -3.77 3.94
N ALA A 26 -7.22 -2.91 4.96
CA ALA A 26 -8.43 -2.69 5.74
C ALA A 26 -8.79 -1.21 5.78
N VAL A 27 -10.09 -0.91 5.72
CA VAL A 27 -10.59 0.47 5.81
C VAL A 27 -10.52 0.95 7.25
N PHE A 28 -9.83 2.07 7.49
CA PHE A 28 -9.75 2.66 8.83
C PHE A 28 -10.43 4.02 8.94
N SER A 29 -10.70 4.69 7.81
CA SER A 29 -11.41 5.96 7.78
C SER A 29 -12.12 6.18 6.44
N ARG A 30 -13.21 6.96 6.46
CA ARG A 30 -13.99 7.33 5.29
C ARG A 30 -14.47 8.77 5.37
N SER A 31 -14.51 9.43 4.22
CA SER A 31 -15.25 10.65 3.96
C SER A 31 -16.14 10.47 2.73
N ASP A 32 -16.94 11.49 2.39
CA ASP A 32 -17.75 11.48 1.16
C ASP A 32 -16.90 11.46 -0.13
N ALA A 33 -15.63 11.85 -0.04
CA ALA A 33 -14.72 11.94 -1.17
C ALA A 33 -13.69 10.80 -1.22
N THR A 34 -13.23 10.32 -0.06
CA THR A 34 -12.08 9.40 0.02
C THR A 34 -12.34 8.28 1.02
N VAL A 35 -11.97 7.07 0.64
CA VAL A 35 -11.82 5.92 1.54
C VAL A 35 -10.34 5.72 1.80
N TYR A 36 -9.97 5.65 3.07
CA TYR A 36 -8.61 5.43 3.51
C TYR A 36 -8.45 4.00 4.00
N LEU A 37 -7.46 3.31 3.42
CA LEU A 37 -7.10 1.95 3.82
C LEU A 37 -5.69 1.95 4.40
N VAL A 38 -5.41 0.97 5.26
CA VAL A 38 -4.06 0.69 5.74
C VAL A 38 -3.70 -0.74 5.39
N ASP A 39 -2.43 -0.95 5.06
CA ASP A 39 -1.87 -2.28 4.87
C ASP A 39 -1.54 -2.89 6.24
N LEU A 40 -2.24 -3.96 6.56
CA LEU A 40 -2.14 -4.69 7.82
C LEU A 40 -0.82 -5.48 7.95
N ASP A 41 -0.17 -5.77 6.82
CA ASP A 41 1.06 -6.55 6.75
C ASP A 41 2.32 -5.67 6.62
N ALA A 42 2.16 -4.37 6.36
CA ALA A 42 3.28 -3.43 6.19
C ALA A 42 3.74 -2.75 7.49
N LEU A 43 3.03 -2.94 8.62
CA LEU A 43 3.37 -2.29 9.88
C LEU A 43 4.69 -2.81 10.45
N THR A 44 5.73 -1.99 10.39
CA THR A 44 7.09 -2.36 10.79
C THR A 44 7.64 -1.38 11.83
N PRO A 45 7.79 -1.78 13.10
CA PRO A 45 8.41 -0.95 14.12
C PRO A 45 9.94 -1.10 14.11
N VAL A 46 10.66 0.03 14.01
CA VAL A 46 12.13 0.10 14.09
C VAL A 46 12.53 1.34 14.88
N ASP A 47 13.35 1.17 15.93
CA ASP A 47 13.96 2.28 16.69
C ASP A 47 12.97 3.38 17.15
N GLY A 48 11.77 2.98 17.59
CA GLY A 48 10.73 3.91 18.06
C GLY A 48 9.92 4.60 16.95
N VAL A 49 10.16 4.23 15.69
CA VAL A 49 9.38 4.63 14.52
C VAL A 49 8.57 3.45 14.02
N ALA A 50 7.25 3.61 13.91
CA ALA A 50 6.38 2.66 13.24
C ALA A 50 6.16 3.10 11.80
N THR A 51 6.55 2.28 10.83
CA THR A 51 6.30 2.52 9.40
C THR A 51 5.12 1.68 8.95
N THR A 52 4.22 2.25 8.17
CA THR A 52 3.09 1.56 7.54
C THR A 52 2.82 2.13 6.16
N ARG A 53 1.86 1.55 5.43
CA ARG A 53 1.38 2.06 4.15
C ARG A 53 -0.12 2.35 4.20
N MET A 54 -0.49 3.55 3.78
CA MET A 54 -1.88 3.98 3.63
C MET A 54 -2.24 4.03 2.15
N ALA A 55 -3.49 3.75 1.82
CA ALA A 55 -4.06 4.03 0.51
C ALA A 55 -5.15 5.11 0.59
N ARG A 56 -5.23 5.93 -0.44
CA ARG A 56 -6.33 6.86 -0.71
C ARG A 56 -7.07 6.41 -1.96
N VAL A 57 -8.34 6.10 -1.80
CA VAL A 57 -9.22 5.66 -2.89
C VAL A 57 -10.40 6.60 -2.98
N ALA A 58 -10.76 7.08 -4.16
CA ALA A 58 -11.99 7.86 -4.33
C ALA A 58 -13.21 7.06 -3.85
N ALA A 59 -14.06 7.67 -3.02
CA ALA A 59 -15.20 6.99 -2.41
C ALA A 59 -16.27 6.55 -3.43
N ARG A 60 -16.27 7.18 -4.62
CA ARG A 60 -17.19 6.90 -5.73
C ARG A 60 -16.43 6.80 -7.04
N GLY A 61 -17.04 6.14 -8.01
CA GLY A 61 -16.51 5.96 -9.36
C GLY A 61 -16.81 4.56 -9.89
N GLU A 62 -16.49 4.35 -11.16
CA GLU A 62 -16.61 3.04 -11.80
C GLU A 62 -15.76 2.00 -11.08
N ALA A 63 -16.23 0.74 -11.04
CA ALA A 63 -15.49 -0.37 -10.45
C ALA A 63 -14.28 -0.78 -11.29
N THR A 64 -14.25 -0.39 -12.58
CA THR A 64 -13.15 -0.61 -13.50
C THR A 64 -12.10 0.49 -13.48
N ASN A 65 -12.37 1.62 -12.80
CA ASN A 65 -11.37 2.66 -12.58
C ASN A 65 -10.62 2.35 -11.29
N LEU A 66 -9.43 1.75 -11.45
CA LEU A 66 -8.57 1.29 -10.36
C LEU A 66 -7.67 2.39 -9.79
N SER A 67 -7.90 3.66 -10.14
CA SER A 67 -7.07 4.76 -9.66
C SER A 67 -7.08 4.88 -8.13
N HIS A 68 -5.89 5.01 -7.57
CA HIS A 68 -5.63 5.23 -6.15
C HIS A 68 -4.23 5.79 -5.95
N GLU A 69 -3.96 6.23 -4.73
CA GLU A 69 -2.62 6.60 -4.28
C GLU A 69 -2.25 5.75 -3.06
N THR A 70 -0.98 5.36 -2.93
CA THR A 70 -0.43 4.83 -1.69
C THR A 70 0.65 5.73 -1.14
N GLU A 71 0.73 5.86 0.18
CA GLU A 71 1.74 6.62 0.89
C GLU A 71 2.35 5.76 2.00
N GLU A 72 3.67 5.69 2.05
CA GLU A 72 4.38 5.23 3.24
C GLU A 72 4.30 6.30 4.33
N VAL A 73 3.91 5.90 5.53
CA VAL A 73 3.80 6.80 6.68
C VAL A 73 4.67 6.27 7.81
N MET A 74 5.59 7.10 8.27
CA MET A 74 6.43 6.83 9.44
C MET A 74 5.88 7.61 10.62
N VAL A 75 5.76 6.97 11.78
CA VAL A 75 5.18 7.57 12.99
C VAL A 75 6.14 7.39 14.17
N ARG A 76 6.54 8.50 14.81
CA ARG A 76 7.21 8.50 16.11
C ARG A 76 6.16 8.41 17.20
N CYS A 77 5.94 7.21 17.72
CA CYS A 77 4.85 6.94 18.66
C CYS A 77 4.95 7.76 19.96
N SER A 78 6.16 7.94 20.50
CA SER A 78 6.40 8.72 21.73
C SER A 78 6.13 10.21 21.55
N ASP A 79 6.47 10.74 20.37
CA ASP A 79 6.48 12.19 20.12
C ASP A 79 5.17 12.66 19.50
N GLY A 80 4.32 11.73 19.06
CA GLY A 80 3.07 12.05 18.36
C GLY A 80 3.34 12.80 17.05
N GLN A 81 4.36 12.35 16.32
CA GLN A 81 4.76 12.93 15.04
C GLN A 81 4.70 11.91 13.92
N SER A 82 4.40 12.36 12.70
CA SER A 82 4.48 11.56 11.50
C SER A 82 5.21 12.30 10.40
N ARG A 83 5.71 11.55 9.43
CA ARG A 83 6.18 12.09 8.16
C ARG A 83 5.84 11.12 7.02
N SER A 84 5.77 11.65 5.82
CA SER A 84 5.55 10.88 4.60
C SER A 84 6.86 10.32 4.08
N GLY A 85 6.84 9.06 3.63
CA GLY A 85 7.89 8.44 2.83
C GLY A 85 7.52 8.51 1.35
N ALA A 86 7.63 7.38 0.65
CA ALA A 86 7.26 7.31 -0.76
C ALA A 86 5.74 7.39 -0.96
N THR A 87 5.32 8.21 -1.92
CA THR A 87 3.95 8.27 -2.46
C THR A 87 3.94 7.72 -3.88
N VAL A 88 2.97 6.85 -4.18
CA VAL A 88 2.83 6.20 -5.49
C VAL A 88 1.41 6.43 -5.99
N THR A 89 1.29 6.91 -7.23
CA THR A 89 0.01 7.14 -7.89
C THR A 89 -0.25 6.05 -8.91
N TYR A 90 -1.48 5.53 -8.92
CA TYR A 90 -1.93 4.50 -9.84
C TYR A 90 -3.05 5.02 -10.75
N GLY A 91 -2.92 4.70 -12.04
CA GLY A 91 -3.86 5.05 -13.10
C GLY A 91 -5.13 4.20 -13.08
N ALA A 92 -6.03 4.48 -14.02
CA ALA A 92 -7.33 3.81 -14.09
C ALA A 92 -7.23 2.31 -14.41
N ASP A 93 -6.14 1.90 -15.08
CA ASP A 93 -5.76 0.51 -15.35
C ASP A 93 -5.08 -0.18 -14.15
N GLY A 94 -4.84 0.55 -13.06
CA GLY A 94 -4.15 0.06 -11.88
C GLY A 94 -2.63 0.02 -12.03
N ALA A 95 -2.08 0.51 -13.15
CA ALA A 95 -0.63 0.64 -13.32
C ALA A 95 -0.11 1.86 -12.57
N GLU A 96 1.12 1.76 -12.05
CA GLU A 96 1.83 2.90 -11.48
C GLU A 96 2.06 3.95 -12.56
N THR A 97 1.61 5.18 -12.32
CA THR A 97 1.78 6.32 -13.24
C THR A 97 2.80 7.32 -12.74
N ASP A 98 3.00 7.39 -11.43
CA ASP A 98 3.98 8.27 -10.80
C ASP A 98 4.44 7.72 -9.46
N ARG A 99 5.68 8.06 -9.09
CA ARG A 99 6.28 7.73 -7.80
C ARG A 99 7.18 8.87 -7.36
N TYR A 100 6.86 9.40 -6.19
CA TYR A 100 7.58 10.50 -5.57
C TYR A 100 8.04 10.11 -4.16
N SER A 101 9.25 10.53 -3.79
CA SER A 101 9.80 10.32 -2.46
C SER A 101 10.67 11.52 -2.10
N GLU A 102 10.35 12.17 -0.99
CA GLU A 102 11.18 13.24 -0.41
C GLU A 102 11.33 13.04 1.09
N ASP A 103 12.39 13.61 1.66
CA ASP A 103 12.51 13.73 3.10
C ASP A 103 11.62 14.87 3.62
N THR A 104 10.40 14.50 4.01
CA THR A 104 9.46 15.44 4.64
C THR A 104 9.81 15.69 6.12
N PRO A 105 9.52 16.89 6.65
CA PRO A 105 9.69 17.17 8.08
C PRO A 105 8.74 16.31 8.93
N TRP A 106 9.11 16.12 10.19
CA TRP A 106 8.24 15.49 11.18
C TRP A 106 7.17 16.47 11.66
N GLU A 107 5.92 16.16 11.36
CA GLU A 107 4.77 17.00 11.68
C GLU A 107 3.92 16.35 12.79
N SER A 108 3.17 17.18 13.54
CA SER A 108 2.30 16.66 14.60
C SER A 108 1.16 15.80 14.04
N THR A 109 0.87 14.66 14.67
CA THR A 109 -0.29 13.81 14.37
C THR A 109 -1.56 14.26 15.09
N SER A 110 -1.65 15.53 15.51
CA SER A 110 -2.80 16.03 16.25
C SER A 110 -4.03 16.15 15.34
N GLY A 111 -4.81 15.06 15.28
CA GLY A 111 -6.02 14.96 14.49
C GLY A 111 -5.80 14.55 13.03
N GLY A 112 -6.89 14.58 12.25
CA GLY A 112 -6.87 14.21 10.84
C GLY A 112 -6.52 12.75 10.57
N ILE A 113 -6.11 12.46 9.34
CA ILE A 113 -5.83 11.08 8.91
C ILE A 113 -4.57 10.50 9.55
N TYR A 114 -3.53 11.31 9.73
CA TYR A 114 -2.28 10.87 10.34
C TYR A 114 -2.42 10.59 11.85
N GLY A 115 -3.32 11.28 12.55
CA GLY A 115 -3.73 10.92 13.91
C GLY A 115 -4.37 9.53 13.97
N ALA A 116 -5.27 9.21 13.03
CA ALA A 116 -5.85 7.87 12.93
C ALA A 116 -4.82 6.79 12.60
N ILE A 117 -3.82 7.10 11.76
CA ILE A 117 -2.70 6.19 11.50
C ILE A 117 -1.87 5.96 12.76
N LYS A 118 -1.61 6.99 13.56
CA LYS A 118 -0.92 6.82 14.86
C LYS A 118 -1.69 5.86 15.77
N HIS A 119 -3.00 6.03 15.92
CA HIS A 119 -3.82 5.10 16.72
C HIS A 119 -3.67 3.65 16.26
N TYR A 120 -3.70 3.42 14.94
CA TYR A 120 -3.45 2.11 14.36
C TYR A 120 -2.02 1.59 14.64
N ALA A 121 -1.01 2.41 14.40
CA ALA A 121 0.39 2.00 14.41
C ALA A 121 0.98 1.87 15.82
N CYS A 122 0.44 2.60 16.80
CA CYS A 122 1.05 2.77 18.12
C CYS A 122 0.16 2.33 19.30
N GLU A 123 -1.15 2.16 19.11
CA GLU A 123 -2.12 1.97 20.22
C GLU A 123 -2.94 0.68 20.06
N ASP A 124 -2.45 -0.28 19.26
CA ASP A 124 -3.09 -1.57 18.96
C ASP A 124 -4.53 -1.46 18.41
N MET A 125 -4.92 -0.30 17.87
CA MET A 125 -6.26 -0.05 17.32
C MET A 125 -6.36 -0.53 15.87
N ARG A 126 -6.32 -1.85 15.66
CA ARG A 126 -6.47 -2.44 14.32
C ARG A 126 -7.90 -2.24 13.79
N PRO A 127 -8.08 -1.84 12.52
CA PRO A 127 -9.40 -1.77 11.90
C PRO A 127 -10.12 -3.11 12.00
N GLN A 128 -11.39 -3.08 12.43
CA GLN A 128 -12.24 -4.27 12.57
C GLN A 128 -13.05 -4.58 11.30
N THR A 129 -12.75 -3.90 10.19
CA THR A 129 -13.43 -4.10 8.91
C THR A 129 -12.91 -5.34 8.18
N ALA A 130 -13.66 -5.82 7.19
CA ALA A 130 -13.16 -6.83 6.27
C ALA A 130 -11.82 -6.39 5.64
N ALA A 131 -10.90 -7.35 5.53
CA ALA A 131 -9.64 -7.18 4.85
C ALA A 131 -9.78 -7.55 3.37
N PHE A 132 -9.06 -6.84 2.50
CA PHE A 132 -9.02 -7.05 1.07
C PHE A 132 -7.60 -7.44 0.66
N PRO A 133 -7.41 -8.44 -0.23
CA PRO A 133 -6.07 -8.90 -0.60
C PRO A 133 -5.27 -7.87 -1.41
N THR A 134 -5.93 -6.92 -2.07
CA THR A 134 -5.31 -5.78 -2.76
C THR A 134 -6.26 -4.58 -2.74
N ILE A 135 -5.72 -3.37 -2.95
CA ILE A 135 -6.54 -2.15 -3.14
C ILE A 135 -7.42 -2.29 -4.39
N GLN A 136 -6.90 -2.92 -5.45
CA GLN A 136 -7.66 -3.16 -6.68
C GLN A 136 -8.86 -4.08 -6.43
N ALA A 137 -8.71 -5.12 -5.61
CA ALA A 137 -9.81 -5.99 -5.20
C ALA A 137 -10.86 -5.22 -4.39
N PHE A 138 -10.43 -4.31 -3.51
CA PHE A 138 -11.34 -3.40 -2.81
C PHE A 138 -12.14 -2.51 -3.78
N ILE A 139 -11.49 -1.91 -4.77
CA ILE A 139 -12.15 -1.05 -5.77
C ILE A 139 -13.12 -1.84 -6.65
N ALA A 140 -12.67 -2.98 -7.19
CA ALA A 140 -13.48 -3.87 -8.01
C ALA A 140 -14.69 -4.43 -7.24
N GLY A 141 -14.51 -4.70 -5.95
CA GLY A 141 -15.56 -5.03 -4.97
C GLY A 141 -16.40 -3.83 -4.52
N ARG A 142 -16.49 -2.78 -5.36
CA ARG A 142 -17.30 -1.57 -5.13
C ARG A 142 -17.01 -0.83 -3.83
N ARG A 143 -15.76 -0.88 -3.38
CA ARG A 143 -15.26 -0.12 -2.23
C ARG A 143 -15.96 -0.51 -0.93
N GLY A 144 -16.27 -1.80 -0.76
CA GLY A 144 -16.87 -2.36 0.46
C GLY A 144 -18.37 -2.07 0.63
N GLN A 145 -19.11 -1.97 -0.48
CA GLN A 145 -20.57 -1.90 -0.54
C GLN A 145 -21.19 -3.28 -0.73
#